data_AF-A0A8T7L8C2-F1
#
_entry.id   AF-A0A8T7L8C2-F1
#
_cell.length_a   1.000
_cell.length_b   1.000
_cell.length_c   1.000
_cell.angle_alpha   90.00
_cell.angle_beta   90.00
_cell.angle_gamma   90.00
#
_symmetry.space_group_name_H-M   'P 1'
#
loop_
_entity.id
_entity.type
_entity.pdbx_description
1 polymer ?
#
loop_
_entity_poly.entity_id
_entity_poly.type
_entity_poly.pdbx_seq_one_letter_code
_entity_poly.pdbx_strand_id
1 'polypeptide(L)' 'MQSTCAWVLEIVSRPEGSKGFVLQTRCWMVERAFGWLSHYWVLSKDDTVLPRNSEAVAYVAMTHLMVRRLACEPATAPQ' A
#
# COMPACT_ATOMS: atom_id res chain seq x y z
N MET A 1 19.02 -15.11 6.71
CA MET A 1 17.59 -14.94 7.01
C MET A 1 17.47 -14.55 8.47
N GLN A 2 17.02 -13.34 8.77
CA GLN A 2 16.86 -12.86 10.14
C GLN A 2 15.39 -12.99 10.54
N SER A 3 15.13 -13.63 11.67
CA SER A 3 13.78 -13.84 12.20
C SER A 3 13.45 -12.73 13.18
N THR A 4 12.81 -11.67 12.69
CA THR A 4 12.22 -10.64 13.55
C THR A 4 10.70 -10.85 13.54
N CYS A 5 10.11 -11.11 14.71
CA CYS A 5 8.66 -11.22 14.90
C CYS A 5 7.93 -12.35 14.13
N ALA A 6 8.38 -13.61 14.18
CA ALA A 6 7.65 -14.78 13.64
C ALA A 6 7.34 -14.79 12.12
N TRP A 7 7.91 -13.85 11.34
CA TRP A 7 7.85 -13.84 9.88
C TRP A 7 9.19 -14.22 9.27
N VAL A 8 9.17 -14.87 8.11
CA VAL A 8 10.37 -15.08 7.30
C VAL A 8 10.57 -13.86 6.41
N LEU A 9 11.54 -13.02 6.76
CA LEU A 9 11.92 -11.87 5.95
C LEU A 9 12.90 -12.30 4.85
N GLU A 10 12.45 -12.20 3.60
CA GLU A 10 13.31 -12.30 2.41
C GLU A 10 13.57 -10.89 1.87
N ILE A 11 14.83 -10.46 1.95
CA ILE A 11 15.25 -9.17 1.41
C ILE A 11 15.60 -9.39 -0.06
N VAL A 12 14.71 -8.96 -0.96
CA VAL A 12 14.96 -9.00 -2.40
C VAL A 12 15.78 -7.77 -2.78
N SER A 13 17.06 -7.99 -3.09
CA SER A 13 17.94 -6.95 -3.63
C SER A 13 17.82 -6.86 -5.15
N ARG A 14 18.18 -5.69 -5.69
CA ARG A 14 18.31 -5.51 -7.13
C ARG A 14 19.46 -6.38 -7.67
N PRO A 15 19.32 -7.05 -8.83
CA PRO A 15 20.39 -7.84 -9.43
C PRO A 15 21.61 -6.96 -9.76
N GLU A 16 22.81 -7.47 -9.46
CA GLU A 16 24.08 -6.77 -9.68
C GLU A 16 24.28 -6.45 -11.17
N GLY A 17 24.82 -5.25 -11.47
CA GLY A 17 25.10 -4.80 -12.84
C GLY A 17 23.90 -4.19 -13.60
N SER A 18 22.71 -4.16 -13.00
CA SER A 18 21.53 -3.55 -13.63
C SER A 18 21.56 -2.01 -13.61
N LYS A 19 21.52 -1.39 -14.79
CA LYS A 19 21.42 0.07 -14.98
C LYS A 19 19.98 0.47 -15.33
N GLY A 20 19.47 1.55 -14.73
CA GLY A 20 18.11 2.05 -14.98
C GLY A 20 17.06 1.48 -14.04
N PHE A 21 15.79 1.44 -14.46
CA PHE A 21 14.67 0.91 -13.66
C PHE A 21 14.52 -0.60 -13.87
N VAL A 22 14.57 -1.38 -12.79
CA VAL A 22 14.32 -2.83 -12.81
C VAL A 22 13.03 -3.08 -12.08
N LEU A 23 12.05 -3.68 -12.77
CA LEU A 23 10.77 -4.03 -12.17
C LEU A 23 10.98 -5.10 -11.11
N GLN A 24 10.75 -4.73 -9.85
CA GLN A 24 10.74 -5.66 -8.72
C GLN A 24 9.37 -6.33 -8.62
N THR A 25 9.35 -7.66 -8.66
CA THR A 25 8.12 -8.43 -8.55
C THR A 25 7.47 -8.13 -7.20
N ARG A 26 6.22 -7.67 -7.22
CA ARG A 26 5.38 -7.28 -6.06
C ARG A 26 5.59 -5.87 -5.46
N CYS A 27 6.62 -5.12 -5.85
CA CYS A 27 6.85 -3.76 -5.33
C CYS A 27 5.66 -2.82 -5.63
N TRP A 28 5.06 -2.97 -6.82
CA TRP A 28 3.90 -2.19 -7.25
C TRP A 28 2.68 -2.33 -6.32
N MET A 29 2.51 -3.45 -5.61
CA MET A 29 1.38 -3.61 -4.69
C MET A 29 1.53 -2.71 -3.48
N VAL A 30 2.74 -2.62 -2.95
CA VAL A 30 3.08 -1.76 -1.80
C VAL A 30 2.98 -0.30 -2.20
N GLU A 31 3.62 0.08 -3.31
CA GLU A 31 3.57 1.45 -3.83
C GLU A 31 2.14 1.91 -4.11
N ARG A 32 1.30 1.04 -4.67
CA ARG A 32 -0.10 1.35 -4.93
C ARG A 32 -0.91 1.58 -3.66
N ALA A 33 -0.66 0.80 -2.60
CA ALA A 33 -1.29 1.01 -1.31
C ALA A 33 -0.89 2.37 -0.72
N PHE A 34 0.40 2.70 -0.76
CA PHE A 34 0.89 4.02 -0.35
C PHE A 34 0.32 5.14 -1.21
N GLY A 35 0.19 4.94 -2.52
CA GLY A 35 -0.45 5.87 -3.43
C GLY A 35 -1.86 6.23 -2.96
N TRP A 36 -2.70 5.26 -2.57
CA TRP A 36 -4.03 5.54 -2.01
C TRP A 36 -3.98 6.25 -0.66
N LEU A 37 -3.06 5.88 0.23
CA LEU A 37 -2.92 6.52 1.55
C LEU A 37 -2.44 7.97 1.44
N SER A 38 -1.56 8.27 0.49
CA SER A 38 -1.04 9.64 0.25
C SER A 38 -2.12 10.63 -0.20
N HIS A 39 -3.29 10.16 -0.68
CA HIS A 39 -4.42 11.05 -0.98
C HIS A 39 -5.06 11.63 0.30
N TYR A 40 -4.80 11.04 1.47
CA TYR A 40 -5.26 11.54 2.75
C TYR A 40 -4.19 12.44 3.34
N TRP A 41 -4.46 13.76 3.38
CA TRP A 41 -3.53 14.77 3.85
C TRP A 41 -2.92 14.44 5.23
N VAL A 42 -3.76 13.92 6.14
CA VAL A 42 -3.34 13.46 7.48
C VAL A 42 -2.26 12.37 7.40
N LEU A 43 -2.39 11.38 6.51
CA LEU A 43 -1.40 10.30 6.39
C LEU A 43 -0.18 10.71 5.57
N SER A 44 -0.33 11.68 4.67
CA SER A 44 0.80 12.16 3.87
C SER A 44 1.77 13.01 4.67
N LYS A 45 1.30 13.72 5.69
CA LYS A 45 2.14 14.60 6.52
C LYS A 45 2.34 14.09 7.93
N ASP A 46 1.50 13.15 8.37
CA ASP A 46 1.39 12.63 9.74
C ASP A 46 1.79 13.62 10.82
N ASP A 47 1.08 14.75 10.85
CA ASP A 47 1.20 15.74 11.92
C ASP A 47 0.36 15.33 13.15
N THR A 48 0.03 14.05 13.32
CA THR A 48 -0.79 13.60 14.44
C THR A 48 0.06 13.40 15.69
N VAL A 49 -0.40 13.94 16.82
CA VAL A 49 0.32 13.84 18.10
C VAL A 49 0.27 12.42 18.66
N LEU A 50 -0.79 11.66 18.33
CA LEU A 50 -1.00 10.30 18.83
C LEU A 50 -1.00 9.29 17.67
N PRO A 51 -0.23 8.19 17.77
CA PRO A 51 -0.19 7.14 16.74
C PRO A 51 -1.54 6.43 16.54
N ARG A 52 -2.41 6.45 17.57
CA ARG A 52 -3.76 5.91 17.47
C ARG A 52 -4.61 6.65 16.42
N ASN A 53 -4.35 7.94 16.20
CA ASN A 53 -5.10 8.74 15.25
C ASN A 53 -4.68 8.40 13.82
N SER A 54 -3.38 8.29 13.55
CA SER A 54 -2.89 7.87 12.25
C SER A 54 -3.32 6.43 11.92
N GLU A 55 -3.33 5.53 12.90
CA GLU A 55 -3.87 4.18 12.74
C GLU A 55 -5.37 4.20 12.35
N ALA A 56 -6.20 4.98 13.06
CA ALA A 56 -7.62 5.09 12.75
C ALA A 56 -7.86 5.62 11.33
N VAL A 57 -7.08 6.62 10.90
CA VAL A 57 -7.19 7.21 9.56
C VAL A 57 -6.79 6.19 8.48
N ALA A 58 -5.78 5.35 8.74
CA ALA A 58 -5.39 4.28 7.83
C ALA A 58 -6.52 3.24 7.64
N TYR A 59 -7.20 2.83 8.71
CA TYR A 59 -8.36 1.93 8.61
C TYR A 59 -9.51 2.57 7.83
N VAL A 60 -9.82 3.85 8.09
CA VAL A 60 -10.87 4.59 7.38
C VAL A 60 -10.54 4.70 5.89
N ALA A 61 -9.30 5.01 5.54
CA ALA A 61 -8.85 5.10 4.15
C ALA A 61 -9.03 3.79 3.38
N MET A 62 -8.66 2.66 3.99
CA MET A 62 -8.82 1.33 3.39
C MET A 62 -10.28 0.91 3.29
N THR A 63 -11.10 1.21 4.32
CA THR A 63 -12.54 0.95 4.29
C THR A 63 -13.22 1.71 3.16
N HIS A 64 -12.90 3.00 2.99
CA HIS A 64 -13.44 3.81 1.91
C HIS A 64 -13.06 3.25 0.54
N LEU A 65 -11.80 2.81 0.35
CA LEU A 65 -11.37 2.16 -0.88
C LEU A 65 -12.14 0.87 -1.17
N MET A 66 -12.35 0.03 -0.15
CA MET A 66 -13.11 -1.22 -0.29
C MET A 66 -14.57 -0.95 -0.67
N VAL A 67 -15.23 0.00 0.00
CA VAL A 67 -16.61 0.40 -0.33
C VAL A 67 -16.73 0.87 -1.77
N ARG A 68 -15.78 1.70 -2.25
CA ARG A 68 -15.80 2.16 -3.65
C ARG A 68 -15.65 1.03 -4.66
N ARG A 69 -14.86 0.00 -4.33
CA ARG A 69 -14.71 -1.18 -5.20
C ARG A 69 -15.96 -2.05 -5.23
N LEU A 70 -16.66 -2.17 -4.10
CA LEU A 70 -17.91 -2.92 -4.02
C LEU A 70 -19.06 -2.18 -4.71
N ALA A 71 -19.13 -0.86 -4.55
CA ALA A 71 -20.15 -0.01 -5.18
C ALA A 71 -19.92 0.20 -6.68
N CYS A 72 -18.66 0.09 -7.14
CA CYS A 72 -18.32 0.03 -8.55
C CYS A 72 -18.55 -1.40 -9.04
N GLU A 73 -19.82 -1.81 -9.13
CA GLU A 73 -20.18 -2.99 -9.90
C GLU A 73 -19.72 -2.74 -11.35
N PRO A 74 -18.99 -3.68 -11.99
CA PRO A 74 -18.61 -3.49 -13.38
C PRO A 74 -19.91 -3.34 -14.17
N ALA A 75 -20.09 -2.19 -14.83
CA ALA A 75 -21.22 -1.96 -15.71
C ALA A 75 -21.37 -3.21 -16.60
N THR A 76 -22.49 -3.92 -16.43
CA THR A 76 -22.82 -5.18 -17.10
C THR A 76 -22.29 -5.12 -18.53
N ALA A 77 -21.29 -5.95 -18.83
CA ALA A 77 -20.78 -6.07 -20.19
C ALA A 77 -21.98 -6.40 -21.10
N PRO A 78 -22.22 -5.65 -22.19
CA PRO A 78 -23.21 -6.07 -23.15
C PRO A 78 -22.79 -7.45 -23.68
N GLN A 79 -23.72 -8.41 -23.61
CA GLN A 79 -23.56 -9.72 -24.24
C GLN A 79 -23.44 -9.59 -25.76
#